data_AF-A0A7M3WR40-F1
#
_entry.id   AF-A0A7M3WR40-F1
#
_cell.length_a   1.000
_cell.length_b   1.000
_cell.length_c   1.000
_cell.angle_alpha   90.00
_cell.angle_beta   90.00
_cell.angle_gamma   90.00
#
_symmetry.space_group_name_H-M   'P 1'
#
loop_
_entity.id
_entity.type
_entity.pdbx_description
1 polymer ?
#
loop_
_entity_poly.entity_id
_entity_poly.type
_entity_poly.pdbx_seq_one_letter_code
_entity_poly.pdbx_strand_id
1 'polypeptide(L)'
;VVVADYNHLFNEGVRDSTLAALGLKLEQLIIVVDEAHNLPERIRSGLERRLTPLLVRNAKPDLEEHLGNVSERLGRGPHTDMIEWTTQVMDALAPLVQGYFARLHTDLAAAADDAVRRRRKGERGVYEPKELEVKAEELLGLINDACDTVDGVSGQTTLTTPAPAATVERLDRLNVLREVLRDAEVEVDPEATQDAESDAQRLGAVLDDLVRFGDTTGHLFCFSPEGRAGRITSHLLDPGLVSGPVLNASAGAVLMSGTLYPPSMYADLLNLPVKRTTVRSYPSPFASQRRPVVVATDVTTTYRQRSPANTARMQEHLRALIQAAPGHAAVFAPS
;
A
#
# COMPACT_ATOMS: atom_id res chain seq x y z
N VAL A 1 17.14 -12.77 -21.73
CA VAL A 1 17.03 -11.39 -21.22
C VAL A 1 15.56 -11.02 -21.32
N VAL A 2 14.94 -10.63 -20.21
CA VAL A 2 13.53 -10.22 -20.14
C VAL A 2 13.53 -8.75 -19.72
N VAL A 3 12.68 -7.95 -20.36
CA VAL A 3 12.45 -6.54 -19.99
C VAL A 3 10.99 -6.44 -19.59
N ALA A 4 10.73 -5.95 -18.39
CA ALA A 4 9.40 -5.89 -17.80
C ALA A 4 9.32 -4.70 -16.82
N ASP A 5 8.09 -4.31 -16.48
CA ASP A 5 7.84 -3.32 -15.43
C ASP A 5 8.29 -3.82 -14.05
N TYR A 6 8.59 -2.90 -13.12
CA TYR A 6 8.99 -3.21 -11.75
C TYR A 6 8.00 -4.15 -11.04
N ASN A 7 6.71 -4.03 -11.33
CA ASN A 7 5.66 -4.82 -10.70
C ASN A 7 5.85 -6.33 -10.90
N HIS A 8 6.47 -6.77 -12.01
CA HIS A 8 6.76 -8.20 -12.24
C HIS A 8 7.79 -8.80 -11.28
N LEU A 9 8.48 -7.99 -10.48
CA LEU A 9 9.41 -8.45 -9.45
C LEU A 9 9.00 -8.00 -8.05
N PHE A 10 8.46 -6.79 -7.92
CA PHE A 10 8.21 -6.20 -6.60
C PHE A 10 6.75 -6.26 -6.15
N ASN A 11 5.80 -6.59 -7.03
CA ASN A 11 4.47 -7.03 -6.61
C ASN A 11 4.47 -8.55 -6.54
N GLU A 12 4.12 -9.13 -5.39
CA GLU A 12 4.22 -10.57 -5.14
C GLU A 12 3.28 -11.42 -6.00
N GLY A 13 1.99 -11.07 -6.09
CA GLY A 13 1.04 -11.81 -6.90
C GLY A 13 1.44 -11.81 -8.39
N VAL A 14 1.92 -10.66 -8.89
CA VAL A 14 2.41 -10.54 -10.26
C VAL A 14 3.73 -11.28 -10.44
N ARG A 15 4.67 -11.17 -9.48
CA ARG A 15 5.97 -11.86 -9.51
C ARG A 15 5.79 -13.36 -9.57
N ASP A 16 5.01 -13.93 -8.67
CA ASP A 16 4.91 -15.38 -8.56
C ASP A 16 4.25 -15.97 -9.82
N SER A 17 3.22 -15.30 -10.33
CA SER A 17 2.59 -15.63 -11.62
C SER A 17 3.60 -15.52 -12.79
N THR A 18 4.37 -14.43 -12.84
CA THR A 18 5.38 -14.19 -13.90
C THR A 18 6.49 -15.23 -13.87
N LEU A 19 7.05 -15.51 -12.69
CA LEU A 19 8.13 -16.47 -12.51
C LEU A 19 7.68 -17.90 -12.81
N ALA A 20 6.47 -18.28 -12.36
CA ALA A 20 5.87 -19.58 -12.67
C ALA A 20 5.68 -19.77 -14.18
N ALA A 21 5.11 -18.77 -14.87
CA ALA A 21 4.89 -18.82 -16.32
C ALA A 21 6.21 -18.95 -17.11
N LEU A 22 7.29 -18.34 -16.62
CA LEU A 22 8.62 -18.42 -17.23
C LEU A 22 9.43 -19.66 -16.79
N GLY A 23 8.97 -20.40 -15.78
CA GLY A 23 9.71 -21.51 -15.18
C GLY A 23 11.03 -21.08 -14.52
N LEU A 24 11.08 -19.85 -13.98
CA LEU A 24 12.29 -19.25 -13.39
C LEU A 24 12.16 -19.12 -11.88
N LYS A 25 13.29 -19.12 -11.17
CA LYS A 25 13.38 -18.79 -9.74
C LYS A 25 14.24 -17.55 -9.53
N LEU A 26 13.94 -16.74 -8.51
CA LEU A 26 14.71 -15.53 -8.19
C LEU A 26 16.21 -15.78 -8.08
N GLU A 27 16.61 -16.89 -7.45
CA GLU A 27 18.00 -17.33 -7.26
C GLU A 27 18.80 -17.51 -8.56
N GLN A 28 18.11 -17.60 -9.70
CA GLN A 28 18.70 -17.77 -11.02
C GLN A 28 18.78 -16.44 -11.81
N LEU A 29 18.27 -15.34 -11.24
CA LEU A 29 18.12 -14.06 -11.93
C LEU A 29 19.22 -13.07 -11.53
N ILE A 30 19.78 -12.42 -12.54
CA ILE A 30 20.52 -11.16 -12.37
C ILE A 30 19.54 -10.03 -12.69
N ILE A 31 19.19 -9.22 -11.69
CA ILE A 31 18.22 -8.14 -11.81
C ILE A 31 18.95 -6.85 -12.21
N VAL A 32 18.51 -6.19 -13.28
CA VAL A 32 18.99 -4.86 -13.65
C VAL A 32 17.84 -3.88 -13.49
N VAL A 33 17.98 -2.94 -12.57
CA VAL A 33 17.00 -1.87 -12.32
C VAL A 33 17.52 -0.60 -12.97
N ASP A 34 16.92 -0.24 -14.10
CA ASP A 34 17.12 1.07 -14.72
C ASP A 34 16.34 2.14 -13.95
N GLU A 35 16.76 3.40 -14.01
CA GLU A 35 16.18 4.52 -13.27
C GLU A 35 15.79 4.20 -11.81
N ALA A 36 16.68 3.49 -11.11
CA ALA A 36 16.46 2.94 -9.76
C ALA A 36 16.09 3.99 -8.70
N HIS A 37 16.23 5.28 -9.01
CA HIS A 37 15.76 6.36 -8.15
C HIS A 37 14.22 6.37 -7.99
N ASN A 38 13.48 5.79 -8.93
CA ASN A 38 12.02 5.66 -8.89
C ASN A 38 11.54 4.40 -8.17
N LEU A 39 12.42 3.41 -7.97
CA LEU A 39 12.04 2.11 -7.42
C LEU A 39 11.39 2.21 -6.03
N PRO A 40 11.90 2.99 -5.06
CA PRO A 40 11.27 3.12 -3.75
C PRO A 40 9.81 3.57 -3.85
N GLU A 41 9.52 4.59 -4.66
CA GLU A 41 8.17 5.12 -4.83
C GLU A 41 7.26 4.11 -5.53
N ARG A 42 7.77 3.42 -6.55
CA ARG A 42 7.01 2.37 -7.25
C ARG A 42 6.61 1.22 -6.35
N ILE A 43 7.50 0.79 -5.46
CA ILE A 43 7.21 -0.24 -4.46
C ILE A 43 6.11 0.24 -3.49
N ARG A 44 6.21 1.49 -3.01
CA ARG A 44 5.21 2.05 -2.09
C ARG A 44 3.82 2.12 -2.73
N SER A 45 3.73 2.66 -3.95
CA SER A 45 2.46 2.76 -4.67
C SER A 45 1.88 1.38 -5.03
N GLY A 46 2.73 0.38 -5.25
CA GLY A 46 2.30 -0.98 -5.61
C GLY A 46 1.65 -1.77 -4.47
N LEU A 47 1.85 -1.37 -3.21
CA LEU A 47 1.25 -1.98 -2.01
C LEU A 47 0.11 -1.15 -1.41
N GLU A 48 -0.28 -0.03 -2.01
CA GLU A 48 -1.42 0.73 -1.52
C GLU A 48 -2.72 -0.06 -1.72
N ARG A 49 -3.35 -0.45 -0.61
CA ARG A 49 -4.66 -1.12 -0.58
C ARG A 49 -5.70 -0.21 0.01
N ARG A 50 -6.95 -0.45 -0.36
CA ARG A 50 -8.08 0.35 0.12
C ARG A 50 -9.14 -0.56 0.72
N LEU A 51 -9.43 -0.35 2.00
CA LEU A 51 -10.53 -0.96 2.73
C LEU A 51 -11.69 0.02 2.86
N THR A 52 -12.90 -0.46 2.57
CA THR A 52 -14.15 0.29 2.82
C THR A 52 -15.22 -0.67 3.36
N PRO A 53 -16.27 -0.18 4.05
CA PRO A 53 -17.38 -1.05 4.46
C PRO A 53 -18.08 -1.72 3.28
N LEU A 54 -18.08 -1.04 2.12
CA LEU A 54 -18.63 -1.59 0.88
C LEU A 54 -17.82 -2.79 0.37
N LEU A 55 -16.49 -2.71 0.42
CA LEU A 55 -15.59 -3.81 0.03
C LEU A 55 -15.92 -5.09 0.80
N VAL A 56 -16.03 -4.99 2.12
CA VAL A 56 -16.34 -6.15 2.98
C VAL A 56 -17.74 -6.72 2.67
N ARG A 57 -18.72 -5.83 2.47
CA ARG A 57 -20.09 -6.25 2.13
C ARG A 57 -20.15 -6.95 0.76
N ASN A 58 -19.37 -6.48 -0.20
CA ASN A 58 -19.35 -7.02 -1.56
C ASN A 58 -18.47 -8.26 -1.70
N ALA A 59 -17.53 -8.51 -0.78
CA ALA A 59 -16.78 -9.77 -0.76
C ALA A 59 -17.69 -11.00 -0.56
N LYS A 60 -18.84 -10.84 0.12
CA LYS A 60 -19.80 -11.92 0.32
C LYS A 60 -20.39 -12.46 -1.00
N PRO A 61 -21.06 -11.66 -1.85
CA PRO A 61 -21.61 -12.18 -3.10
C PRO A 61 -20.54 -12.79 -4.01
N ASP A 62 -19.32 -12.25 -4.03
CA ASP A 62 -18.18 -12.84 -4.74
C ASP A 62 -17.88 -14.27 -4.24
N LEU A 63 -17.89 -14.48 -2.92
CA LEU A 63 -17.68 -15.81 -2.32
C LEU A 63 -18.86 -16.76 -2.54
N GLU A 64 -20.10 -16.26 -2.56
CA GLU A 64 -21.29 -17.07 -2.86
C GLU A 64 -21.26 -17.58 -4.31
N GLU A 65 -20.83 -16.74 -5.25
CA GLU A 65 -20.62 -17.13 -6.65
C GLU A 65 -19.48 -18.15 -6.77
N HIS A 66 -18.34 -17.86 -6.13
CA HIS A 66 -17.19 -18.77 -6.11
C HIS A 66 -17.56 -20.15 -5.53
N LEU A 67 -18.34 -20.18 -4.44
CA LEU A 67 -18.85 -21.41 -3.83
C LEU A 67 -19.71 -22.21 -4.81
N GLY A 68 -20.58 -21.55 -5.58
CA GLY A 68 -21.39 -22.18 -6.63
C GLY A 68 -20.51 -22.86 -7.67
N ASN A 69 -19.55 -22.11 -8.22
CA ASN A 69 -18.60 -22.59 -9.23
C ASN A 69 -17.79 -23.80 -8.74
N VAL A 70 -17.25 -23.73 -7.52
CA VAL A 70 -16.47 -24.82 -6.92
C VAL A 70 -17.34 -26.03 -6.62
N SER A 71 -18.56 -25.83 -6.07
CA SER A 71 -19.49 -26.91 -5.77
C SER A 71 -19.96 -27.64 -7.02
N GLU A 72 -20.14 -26.95 -8.15
CA GLU A 72 -20.47 -27.60 -9.43
C GLU A 72 -19.30 -28.45 -9.98
N ARG A 73 -18.06 -27.95 -9.84
CA ARG A 73 -16.86 -28.61 -10.36
C ARG A 73 -16.38 -29.79 -9.52
N LEU A 74 -16.42 -29.65 -8.19
CA LEU A 74 -15.79 -30.59 -7.24
C LEU A 74 -16.79 -31.28 -6.31
N GLY A 75 -18.06 -30.85 -6.28
CA GLY A 75 -19.04 -31.28 -5.29
C GLY A 75 -18.80 -30.66 -3.92
N ARG A 76 -19.67 -30.99 -2.96
CA ARG A 76 -19.51 -30.56 -1.56
C ARG A 76 -18.38 -31.35 -0.88
N GLY A 77 -17.57 -30.65 -0.10
CA GLY A 77 -16.49 -31.21 0.71
C GLY A 77 -15.71 -30.14 1.47
N PRO A 78 -14.53 -30.48 2.01
CA PRO A 78 -13.78 -29.58 2.88
C PRO A 78 -13.50 -28.19 2.28
N HIS A 79 -13.20 -28.11 0.97
CA HIS A 79 -12.98 -26.83 0.29
C HIS A 79 -14.25 -25.95 0.26
N THR A 80 -15.42 -26.53 -0.06
CA THR A 80 -16.68 -25.78 -0.05
C THR A 80 -17.08 -25.37 1.37
N ASP A 81 -16.75 -26.20 2.38
CA ASP A 81 -17.02 -25.88 3.78
C ASP A 81 -16.18 -24.68 4.25
N MET A 82 -14.92 -24.58 3.80
CA MET A 82 -14.05 -23.42 4.08
C MET A 82 -14.55 -22.13 3.42
N ILE A 83 -15.06 -22.23 2.19
CA ILE A 83 -15.67 -21.10 1.49
C ILE A 83 -16.95 -20.67 2.21
N GLU A 84 -17.83 -21.61 2.57
CA GLU A 84 -19.06 -21.32 3.31
C GLU A 84 -18.76 -20.66 4.67
N TRP A 85 -17.78 -21.16 5.42
CA TRP A 85 -17.33 -20.54 6.67
C TRP A 85 -16.81 -19.11 6.44
N THR A 86 -16.00 -18.89 5.40
CA THR A 86 -15.47 -17.55 5.05
C THR A 86 -16.60 -16.58 4.70
N THR A 87 -17.62 -17.04 3.96
CA THR A 87 -18.83 -16.26 3.66
C THR A 87 -19.57 -15.87 4.93
N GLN A 88 -19.73 -16.78 5.90
CA GLN A 88 -20.34 -16.48 7.20
C GLN A 88 -19.51 -15.46 7.99
N VAL A 89 -18.17 -15.52 7.92
CA VAL A 89 -17.28 -14.54 8.56
C VAL A 89 -17.45 -13.17 7.91
N MET A 90 -17.61 -13.07 6.59
CA MET A 90 -17.88 -11.77 5.92
C MET A 90 -19.21 -11.16 6.37
N ASP A 91 -20.25 -11.98 6.56
CA ASP A 91 -21.53 -11.55 7.12
C ASP A 91 -21.39 -10.97 8.53
N ALA A 92 -20.63 -11.65 9.41
CA ALA A 92 -20.37 -11.18 10.77
C ALA A 92 -19.45 -9.94 10.80
N LEU A 93 -18.48 -9.84 9.88
CA LEU A 93 -17.51 -8.76 9.81
C LEU A 93 -18.11 -7.45 9.30
N ALA A 94 -19.05 -7.51 8.35
CA ALA A 94 -19.66 -6.33 7.74
C ALA A 94 -20.22 -5.29 8.76
N PRO A 95 -21.06 -5.67 9.75
CA PRO A 95 -21.55 -4.71 10.75
C PRO A 95 -20.46 -4.21 11.69
N LEU A 96 -19.45 -5.03 12.01
CA LEU A 96 -18.31 -4.63 12.84
C LEU A 96 -17.48 -3.54 12.16
N VAL A 97 -17.15 -3.74 10.88
CA VAL A 97 -16.43 -2.75 10.06
C VAL A 97 -17.26 -1.49 9.88
N GLN A 98 -18.57 -1.59 9.65
CA GLN A 98 -19.45 -0.43 9.56
C GLN A 98 -19.46 0.39 10.85
N GLY A 99 -19.57 -0.28 12.02
CA GLY A 99 -19.51 0.37 13.33
C GLY A 99 -18.16 1.04 13.59
N TYR A 100 -17.06 0.37 13.22
CA TYR A 100 -15.72 0.91 13.35
C TYR A 100 -15.52 2.18 12.50
N PHE A 101 -15.97 2.19 11.24
CA PHE A 101 -15.91 3.38 10.39
C PHE A 101 -16.75 4.54 10.94
N ALA A 102 -17.94 4.27 11.51
CA ALA A 102 -18.75 5.31 12.15
C ALA A 102 -18.04 5.93 13.37
N ARG A 103 -17.30 5.11 14.13
CA ARG A 103 -16.44 5.59 15.22
C ARG A 103 -15.29 6.45 14.69
N LEU A 104 -14.59 6.01 13.64
CA LEU A 104 -13.48 6.78 13.04
C LEU A 104 -13.92 8.16 12.53
N HIS A 105 -15.10 8.27 11.92
CA HIS A 105 -15.70 9.57 11.56
C HIS A 105 -15.89 10.47 12.79
N THR A 106 -16.42 9.89 13.87
CA THR A 106 -16.66 10.61 15.12
C THR A 106 -15.35 11.08 15.75
N ASP A 107 -14.36 10.19 15.81
CA ASP A 107 -13.04 10.45 16.40
C ASP A 107 -12.28 11.53 15.61
N LEU A 108 -12.36 11.50 14.27
CA LEU A 108 -11.72 12.50 13.41
C LEU A 108 -12.38 13.88 13.59
N ALA A 109 -13.71 13.93 13.62
CA ALA A 109 -14.44 15.17 13.85
C ALA A 109 -14.12 15.76 15.23
N ALA A 110 -14.05 14.93 16.27
CA ALA A 110 -13.67 15.36 17.61
C ALA A 110 -12.23 15.91 17.66
N ALA A 111 -11.28 15.27 16.96
CA ALA A 111 -9.90 15.71 16.88
C ALA A 111 -9.75 17.04 16.11
N ALA A 112 -10.51 17.22 15.03
CA ALA A 112 -10.57 18.48 14.29
C ALA A 112 -11.17 19.61 15.15
N ASP A 113 -12.27 19.35 15.86
CA ASP A 113 -12.88 20.31 16.77
C ASP A 113 -11.95 20.74 17.92
N ASP A 114 -11.20 19.80 18.51
CA ASP A 114 -10.19 20.11 19.52
C ASP A 114 -9.08 21.00 18.96
N ALA A 115 -8.57 20.68 17.77
CA ALA A 115 -7.57 21.49 17.08
C ALA A 115 -8.06 22.93 16.85
N VAL A 116 -9.31 23.10 16.40
CA VAL A 116 -9.93 24.42 16.22
C VAL A 116 -10.07 25.16 17.57
N ARG A 117 -10.47 24.48 18.64
CA ARG A 117 -10.57 25.08 19.99
C ARG A 117 -9.22 25.53 20.53
N ARG A 118 -8.17 24.72 20.38
CA ARG A 118 -6.79 25.04 20.79
C ARG A 118 -6.24 26.24 20.02
N ARG A 119 -6.48 26.29 18.71
CA ARG A 119 -6.13 27.43 17.87
C ARG A 119 -6.83 28.72 18.32
N ARG A 120 -8.12 28.66 18.67
CA ARG A 120 -8.87 29.82 19.22
C ARG A 120 -8.33 30.31 20.56
N LYS A 121 -7.74 29.44 21.37
CA LYS A 121 -7.04 29.79 22.63
C LYS A 121 -5.66 30.40 22.42
N GLY A 122 -5.22 30.60 21.17
CA GLY A 122 -3.95 31.24 20.84
C GLY A 122 -2.75 30.28 20.76
N GLU A 123 -2.99 28.97 20.79
CA GLU A 123 -1.93 27.99 20.61
C GLU A 123 -1.40 28.01 19.17
N ARG A 124 -0.07 28.12 19.01
CA ARG A 124 0.59 28.23 17.72
C ARG A 124 0.97 26.83 17.21
N GLY A 125 0.85 26.63 15.90
CA GLY A 125 1.28 25.39 15.25
C GLY A 125 0.30 24.22 15.38
N VAL A 126 -0.93 24.47 15.84
CA VAL A 126 -1.98 23.44 15.91
C VAL A 126 -2.37 23.01 14.49
N TYR A 127 -2.26 21.72 14.23
CA TYR A 127 -2.71 21.08 13.00
C TYR A 127 -4.14 20.56 13.18
N GLU A 128 -5.00 20.84 12.22
CA GLU A 128 -6.35 20.26 12.16
C GLU A 128 -6.27 18.95 11.36
N PRO A 129 -6.46 17.79 12.00
CA PRO A 129 -6.32 16.50 11.32
C PRO A 129 -7.40 16.33 10.25
N LYS A 130 -7.00 15.78 9.11
CA LYS A 130 -7.89 15.38 8.01
C LYS A 130 -8.01 13.87 7.86
N GLU A 131 -7.12 13.14 8.52
CA GLU A 131 -6.97 11.70 8.48
C GLU A 131 -6.61 11.21 9.88
N LEU A 132 -6.89 9.95 10.17
CA LEU A 132 -6.50 9.27 11.40
C LEU A 132 -5.65 8.05 11.10
N GLU A 133 -4.59 7.85 11.88
CA GLU A 133 -3.89 6.56 11.89
C GLU A 133 -4.82 5.49 12.48
N VAL A 134 -4.90 4.35 11.80
CA VAL A 134 -5.61 3.15 12.23
C VAL A 134 -4.59 2.09 12.62
N LYS A 135 -4.71 1.53 13.82
CA LYS A 135 -3.82 0.46 14.27
C LYS A 135 -4.22 -0.87 13.64
N ALA A 136 -3.24 -1.61 13.13
CA ALA A 136 -3.47 -2.93 12.53
C ALA A 136 -4.14 -3.90 13.53
N GLU A 137 -3.76 -3.83 14.81
CA GLU A 137 -4.36 -4.60 15.91
C GLU A 137 -5.87 -4.38 16.03
N GLU A 138 -6.37 -3.16 15.77
CA GLU A 138 -7.80 -2.86 15.82
C GLU A 138 -8.54 -3.55 14.66
N LEU A 139 -7.97 -3.53 13.45
CA LEU A 139 -8.53 -4.22 12.29
C LEU A 139 -8.51 -5.75 12.47
N LEU A 140 -7.41 -6.29 12.98
CA LEU A 140 -7.30 -7.71 13.33
C LEU A 140 -8.31 -8.09 14.41
N GLY A 141 -8.55 -7.21 15.39
CA GLY A 141 -9.59 -7.38 16.40
C GLY A 141 -10.97 -7.61 15.79
N LEU A 142 -11.38 -6.77 14.83
CA LEU A 142 -12.67 -6.92 14.14
C LEU A 142 -12.79 -8.27 13.41
N ILE A 143 -11.72 -8.73 12.77
CA ILE A 143 -11.70 -10.01 12.04
C ILE A 143 -11.80 -11.17 13.03
N ASN A 144 -11.07 -11.11 14.14
CA ASN A 144 -11.14 -12.13 15.19
C ASN A 144 -12.53 -12.19 15.83
N ASP A 145 -13.14 -11.05 16.13
CA ASP A 145 -14.49 -10.98 16.69
C ASP A 145 -15.54 -11.57 15.73
N ALA A 146 -15.38 -11.34 14.42
CA ALA A 146 -16.22 -11.96 13.39
C ALA A 146 -16.04 -13.49 13.35
N CYS A 147 -14.80 -13.98 13.39
CA CYS A 147 -14.52 -15.42 13.47
C CYS A 147 -15.13 -16.05 14.73
N ASP A 148 -14.92 -15.42 15.90
CA ASP A 148 -15.44 -15.90 17.19
C ASP A 148 -16.98 -15.93 17.22
N THR A 149 -17.64 -15.06 16.45
CA THR A 149 -19.10 -15.08 16.27
C THR A 149 -19.53 -16.31 15.46
N VAL A 150 -18.87 -16.60 14.34
CA VAL A 150 -19.19 -17.73 13.46
C VAL A 150 -18.87 -19.07 14.12
N ASP A 151 -17.73 -19.15 14.81
CA ASP A 151 -17.29 -20.35 15.52
C ASP A 151 -18.13 -20.63 16.79
N GLY A 152 -19.08 -19.75 17.14
CA GLY A 152 -19.97 -19.89 18.29
C GLY A 152 -19.30 -19.61 19.65
N VAL A 153 -18.09 -19.06 19.66
CA VAL A 153 -17.32 -18.70 20.87
C VAL A 153 -18.00 -17.56 21.62
N SER A 154 -18.69 -16.66 20.93
CA SER A 154 -19.41 -15.53 21.54
C SER A 154 -20.82 -15.87 22.08
N GLY A 155 -21.26 -17.13 22.02
CA GLY A 155 -22.67 -17.53 22.24
C GLY A 155 -23.02 -18.34 23.50
N GLN A 156 -22.05 -18.80 24.30
CA GLN A 156 -22.33 -19.65 25.47
C GLN A 156 -22.20 -18.92 26.82
N THR A 157 -23.23 -18.16 27.20
CA THR A 157 -23.37 -17.62 28.56
C THR A 157 -24.44 -18.35 29.39
N THR A 158 -24.89 -19.53 28.97
CA THR A 158 -25.85 -20.35 29.75
C THR A 158 -25.52 -21.85 29.73
N LEU A 159 -25.17 -22.35 30.93
CA LEU A 159 -25.27 -23.71 31.47
C LEU A 159 -24.29 -24.82 31.02
N THR A 160 -23.35 -25.12 31.93
CA THR A 160 -22.87 -26.46 32.33
C THR A 160 -22.80 -27.56 31.27
N THR A 161 -21.90 -27.45 30.29
CA THR A 161 -21.14 -28.60 29.73
C THR A 161 -19.92 -28.01 29.01
N PRO A 162 -18.68 -28.50 29.19
CA PRO A 162 -17.57 -28.03 28.37
C PRO A 162 -17.80 -28.53 26.94
N ALA A 163 -18.14 -27.63 26.01
CA ALA A 163 -18.05 -27.94 24.60
C ALA A 163 -16.58 -28.23 24.25
N PRO A 164 -16.28 -29.21 23.36
CA PRO A 164 -14.91 -29.56 23.04
C PRO A 164 -14.29 -28.41 22.24
N ALA A 165 -13.38 -27.69 22.89
CA ALA A 165 -12.51 -26.72 22.26
C ALA A 165 -11.63 -27.42 21.21
N ALA A 166 -12.04 -27.38 19.95
CA ALA A 166 -11.08 -27.18 18.89
C ALA A 166 -10.96 -25.67 18.68
N THR A 167 -10.27 -24.99 19.60
CA THR A 167 -9.85 -23.61 19.38
C THR A 167 -8.85 -23.62 18.25
N VAL A 168 -9.33 -23.56 17.00
CA VAL A 168 -8.47 -23.27 15.85
C VAL A 168 -7.74 -21.97 16.19
N GLU A 169 -6.42 -21.98 16.11
CA GLU A 169 -5.61 -20.82 16.46
C GLU A 169 -6.01 -19.64 15.58
N ARG A 170 -5.98 -18.42 16.13
CA ARG A 170 -6.40 -17.21 15.39
C ARG A 170 -5.62 -17.03 14.08
N LEU A 171 -4.34 -17.41 14.09
CA LEU A 171 -3.49 -17.37 12.92
C LEU A 171 -3.95 -18.35 11.82
N ASP A 172 -4.41 -19.54 12.20
CA ASP A 172 -4.91 -20.55 11.25
C ASP A 172 -6.19 -20.04 10.57
N ARG A 173 -7.12 -19.46 11.35
CA ARG A 173 -8.35 -18.85 10.81
C ARG A 173 -8.04 -17.74 9.81
N LEU A 174 -7.09 -16.86 10.15
CA LEU A 174 -6.70 -15.75 9.30
C LEU A 174 -6.03 -16.23 8.00
N ASN A 175 -5.23 -17.28 8.06
CA ASN A 175 -4.65 -17.90 6.86
C ASN A 175 -5.73 -18.49 5.95
N VAL A 176 -6.73 -19.18 6.53
CA VAL A 176 -7.88 -19.71 5.77
C VAL A 176 -8.64 -18.58 5.07
N LEU A 177 -8.98 -17.50 5.79
CA LEU A 177 -9.67 -16.35 5.19
C LEU A 177 -8.90 -15.77 4.02
N ARG A 178 -7.58 -15.57 4.19
CA ARG A 178 -6.70 -15.00 3.16
C ARG A 178 -6.65 -15.86 1.91
N GLU A 179 -6.46 -17.17 2.07
CA GLU A 179 -6.41 -18.11 0.96
C GLU A 179 -7.74 -18.15 0.20
N VAL A 180 -8.86 -18.29 0.91
CA VAL A 180 -10.19 -18.35 0.29
C VAL A 180 -10.53 -17.04 -0.43
N LEU A 181 -10.27 -15.88 0.18
CA LEU A 181 -10.55 -14.59 -0.44
C LEU A 181 -9.70 -14.32 -1.68
N ARG A 182 -8.42 -14.72 -1.65
CA ARG A 182 -7.50 -14.58 -2.79
C ARG A 182 -7.91 -15.47 -3.96
N ASP A 183 -8.40 -16.66 -3.66
CA ASP A 183 -8.76 -17.65 -4.68
C ASP A 183 -10.22 -17.49 -5.17
N ALA A 184 -10.96 -16.49 -4.65
CA ALA A 184 -12.35 -16.19 -5.01
C ALA A 184 -12.48 -15.67 -6.47
N GLU A 185 -12.53 -16.61 -7.40
CA GLU A 185 -12.82 -16.40 -8.83
C GLU A 185 -14.32 -16.10 -9.04
N VAL A 186 -14.58 -14.99 -9.74
CA VAL A 186 -15.91 -14.48 -10.14
C VAL A 186 -15.93 -14.36 -11.66
N GLU A 187 -17.07 -14.58 -12.31
CA GLU A 187 -17.23 -14.34 -13.75
C GLU A 187 -16.95 -12.86 -14.06
N VAL A 188 -15.87 -12.62 -14.79
CA VAL A 188 -15.48 -11.27 -15.21
C VAL A 188 -16.29 -10.89 -16.45
N ASP A 189 -16.93 -9.72 -16.41
CA ASP A 189 -17.59 -9.14 -17.58
C ASP A 189 -16.56 -9.04 -18.73
N PRO A 190 -16.82 -9.62 -19.92
CA PRO A 190 -15.90 -9.55 -21.05
C PRO A 190 -15.66 -8.13 -21.57
N GLU A 191 -16.49 -7.15 -21.20
CA GLU A 191 -16.27 -5.71 -21.46
C GLU A 191 -15.47 -5.01 -20.35
N ALA A 192 -15.30 -5.63 -19.18
CA ALA A 192 -14.36 -5.15 -18.18
C ALA A 192 -12.94 -5.30 -18.72
N THR A 193 -12.14 -4.23 -18.63
CA THR A 193 -10.71 -4.30 -18.94
C THR A 193 -10.11 -5.46 -18.15
N GLN A 194 -9.50 -6.42 -18.85
CA GLN A 194 -8.72 -7.53 -18.29
C GLN A 194 -7.92 -7.03 -17.08
N ASP A 195 -8.06 -7.69 -15.92
CA ASP A 195 -7.50 -7.33 -14.60
C ASP A 195 -8.44 -6.63 -13.59
N ALA A 196 -9.76 -6.93 -13.61
CA ALA A 196 -10.63 -6.56 -12.49
C ALA A 196 -10.54 -7.63 -11.37
N GLU A 197 -9.65 -7.44 -10.39
CA GLU A 197 -9.72 -8.20 -9.12
C GLU A 197 -11.15 -8.11 -8.54
N SER A 198 -11.67 -9.19 -7.98
CA SER A 198 -12.96 -9.18 -7.27
C SER A 198 -12.86 -8.36 -5.96
N ASP A 199 -14.00 -7.99 -5.36
CA ASP A 199 -14.00 -7.34 -4.03
C ASP A 199 -13.47 -8.31 -2.95
N ALA A 200 -13.75 -9.61 -3.09
CA ALA A 200 -13.14 -10.65 -2.25
C ALA A 200 -11.60 -10.68 -2.38
N GLN A 201 -11.07 -10.69 -3.60
CA GLN A 201 -9.62 -10.68 -3.83
C GLN A 201 -8.94 -9.42 -3.29
N ARG A 202 -9.56 -8.26 -3.51
CA ARG A 202 -9.10 -6.98 -2.94
C ARG A 202 -9.08 -7.02 -1.41
N LEU A 203 -10.08 -7.62 -0.78
CA LEU A 203 -10.12 -7.78 0.67
C LEU A 203 -9.04 -8.77 1.14
N GLY A 204 -8.84 -9.88 0.43
CA GLY A 204 -7.75 -10.82 0.68
C GLY A 204 -6.38 -10.14 0.69
N ALA A 205 -6.13 -9.26 -0.26
CA ALA A 205 -4.89 -8.46 -0.30
C ALA A 205 -4.72 -7.51 0.90
N VAL A 206 -5.81 -6.94 1.43
CA VAL A 206 -5.76 -6.14 2.68
C VAL A 206 -5.39 -7.03 3.87
N LEU A 207 -5.94 -8.24 3.96
CA LEU A 207 -5.63 -9.19 5.02
C LEU A 207 -4.18 -9.71 4.93
N ASP A 208 -3.67 -9.92 3.71
CA ASP A 208 -2.26 -10.22 3.48
C ASP A 208 -1.34 -9.15 4.06
N ASP A 209 -1.62 -7.87 3.78
CA ASP A 209 -0.82 -6.76 4.30
C ASP A 209 -0.92 -6.64 5.82
N LEU A 210 -2.09 -6.88 6.40
CA LEU A 210 -2.28 -6.92 7.85
C LEU A 210 -1.41 -8.01 8.51
N VAL A 211 -1.39 -9.23 7.96
CA VAL A 211 -0.59 -10.32 8.52
C VAL A 211 0.90 -10.07 8.36
N ARG A 212 1.32 -9.56 7.19
CA ARG A 212 2.73 -9.43 6.87
C ARG A 212 3.38 -8.23 7.54
N PHE A 213 2.66 -7.12 7.58
CA PHE A 213 3.23 -5.82 7.92
C PHE A 213 2.53 -5.15 9.09
N GLY A 214 1.40 -5.69 9.58
CA GLY A 214 0.60 -5.09 10.66
C GLY A 214 1.37 -4.87 11.96
N ASP A 215 2.33 -5.75 12.26
CA ASP A 215 3.19 -5.64 13.46
C ASP A 215 4.49 -4.85 13.21
N THR A 216 4.68 -4.32 12.00
CA THR A 216 5.90 -3.59 11.63
C THR A 216 5.67 -2.08 11.70
N THR A 217 6.74 -1.31 11.93
CA THR A 217 6.69 0.16 11.84
C THR A 217 6.83 0.67 10.40
N GLY A 218 7.04 -0.24 9.43
CA GLY A 218 7.27 0.10 8.03
C GLY A 218 5.99 0.19 7.20
N HIS A 219 4.83 0.00 7.83
CA HIS A 219 3.52 0.02 7.19
C HIS A 219 2.50 0.65 8.14
N LEU A 220 1.59 1.45 7.59
CA LEU A 220 0.51 2.06 8.36
C LEU A 220 -0.83 1.96 7.62
N PHE A 221 -1.91 2.11 8.38
CA PHE A 221 -3.25 2.30 7.83
C PHE A 221 -3.74 3.70 8.20
N CYS A 222 -4.32 4.40 7.23
CA CYS A 222 -4.88 5.73 7.42
C CYS A 222 -6.37 5.74 7.06
N PHE A 223 -7.20 6.19 7.99
CA PHE A 223 -8.59 6.52 7.70
C PHE A 223 -8.70 7.95 7.16
N SER A 224 -9.46 8.08 6.08
CA SER A 224 -9.90 9.35 5.50
C SER A 224 -11.43 9.36 5.37
N PRO A 225 -12.10 10.49 5.67
CA PRO A 225 -13.54 10.60 5.51
C PRO A 225 -13.96 10.74 4.04
N GLU A 226 -13.01 10.71 3.09
CA GLU A 226 -13.30 10.80 1.66
C GLU A 226 -14.19 9.65 1.16
N GLY A 227 -15.25 10.02 0.43
CA GLY A 227 -16.28 9.11 -0.05
C GLY A 227 -17.46 8.96 0.93
N ARG A 228 -18.53 8.29 0.50
CA ARG A 228 -19.79 8.24 1.27
C ARG A 228 -19.66 7.62 2.66
N ALA A 229 -18.81 6.61 2.79
CA ALA A 229 -18.59 5.88 4.05
C ALA A 229 -17.21 6.16 4.67
N GLY A 230 -16.34 6.94 4.02
CA GLY A 230 -14.90 6.99 4.30
C GLY A 230 -14.14 5.79 3.70
N ARG A 231 -12.81 5.83 3.81
CA ARG A 231 -11.90 4.75 3.39
C ARG A 231 -10.74 4.61 4.37
N ILE A 232 -10.23 3.40 4.52
CA ILE A 232 -8.92 3.13 5.11
C ILE A 232 -7.97 2.77 3.98
N THR A 233 -6.82 3.43 3.90
CA THR A 233 -5.76 3.13 2.93
C THR A 233 -4.52 2.61 3.64
N SER A 234 -3.89 1.58 3.07
CA SER A 234 -2.62 1.06 3.54
C SER A 234 -1.47 1.81 2.88
N HIS A 235 -0.42 2.13 3.63
CA HIS A 235 0.74 2.85 3.12
C HIS A 235 2.02 2.19 3.61
N LEU A 236 2.84 1.74 2.66
CA LEU A 236 4.18 1.27 2.93
C LEU A 236 5.12 2.46 3.12
N LEU A 237 5.68 2.61 4.31
CA LEU A 237 6.67 3.63 4.63
C LEU A 237 8.07 3.18 4.22
N ASP A 238 8.37 1.92 4.50
CA ASP A 238 9.66 1.29 4.25
C ASP A 238 9.59 0.31 3.05
N PRO A 239 10.02 0.73 1.84
CA PRO A 239 10.04 -0.15 0.67
C PRO A 239 11.08 -1.28 0.78
N GLY A 240 11.98 -1.21 1.77
CA GLY A 240 12.92 -2.26 2.12
C GLY A 240 12.27 -3.57 2.57
N LEU A 241 11.04 -3.51 3.11
CA LEU A 241 10.26 -4.69 3.49
C LEU A 241 9.89 -5.57 2.28
N VAL A 242 9.79 -4.96 1.10
CA VAL A 242 9.47 -5.66 -0.16
C VAL A 242 10.72 -5.91 -0.99
N SER A 243 11.54 -4.88 -1.20
CA SER A 243 12.73 -4.97 -2.06
C SER A 243 13.81 -5.85 -1.47
N GLY A 244 14.04 -5.78 -0.15
CA GLY A 244 15.09 -6.53 0.53
C GLY A 244 15.01 -8.04 0.27
N PRO A 245 13.88 -8.72 0.57
CA PRO A 245 13.72 -10.15 0.29
C PRO A 245 13.96 -10.53 -1.17
N VAL A 246 13.40 -9.76 -2.12
CA VAL A 246 13.52 -10.03 -3.56
C VAL A 246 14.97 -9.92 -4.02
N LEU A 247 15.64 -8.82 -3.67
CA LEU A 247 17.02 -8.57 -4.09
C LEU A 247 18.00 -9.53 -3.40
N ASN A 248 17.72 -9.95 -2.15
CA ASN A 248 18.54 -10.90 -1.41
C ASN A 248 18.46 -12.31 -1.96
N ALA A 249 17.26 -12.72 -2.39
CA ALA A 249 17.00 -14.02 -3.01
C ALA A 249 17.53 -14.10 -4.44
N SER A 250 17.82 -12.97 -5.09
CA SER A 250 18.35 -12.95 -6.46
C SER A 250 19.81 -13.42 -6.55
N ALA A 251 20.22 -13.91 -7.73
CA ALA A 251 21.63 -14.25 -7.99
C ALA A 251 22.55 -13.02 -7.87
N GLY A 252 22.03 -11.85 -8.26
CA GLY A 252 22.67 -10.56 -8.11
C GLY A 252 21.79 -9.44 -8.65
N ALA A 253 22.12 -8.19 -8.29
CA ALA A 253 21.39 -7.03 -8.76
C ALA A 253 22.33 -5.87 -9.13
N VAL A 254 21.98 -5.13 -10.18
CA VAL A 254 22.60 -3.87 -10.58
C VAL A 254 21.52 -2.81 -10.61
N LEU A 255 21.62 -1.84 -9.70
CA LEU A 255 20.71 -0.69 -9.64
C LEU A 255 21.45 0.53 -10.21
N MET A 256 20.90 1.14 -11.26
CA MET A 256 21.52 2.28 -11.94
C MET A 256 20.53 3.43 -12.11
N SER A 257 21.02 4.66 -11.99
CA SER A 257 20.27 5.89 -12.29
C SER A 257 21.23 7.08 -12.34
N GLY A 258 20.92 8.07 -13.18
CA GLY A 258 21.69 9.33 -13.26
C GLY A 258 21.48 10.27 -12.06
N THR A 259 20.45 10.03 -11.26
CA THR A 259 20.03 10.86 -10.11
C THR A 259 20.02 10.09 -8.80
N LEU A 260 20.64 8.89 -8.75
CA LEU A 260 20.76 8.04 -7.56
C LEU A 260 21.76 8.63 -6.56
N TYR A 261 21.38 9.69 -5.85
CA TYR A 261 22.29 10.44 -4.99
C TYR A 261 21.68 10.83 -3.63
N PRO A 262 22.41 10.60 -2.50
CA PRO A 262 23.60 9.76 -2.39
C PRO A 262 23.21 8.27 -2.51
N PRO A 263 23.97 7.44 -3.25
CA PRO A 263 23.53 6.06 -3.51
C PRO A 263 23.52 5.15 -2.27
N SER A 264 24.23 5.52 -1.19
CA SER A 264 24.11 4.84 0.10
C SER A 264 22.71 4.98 0.70
N MET A 265 22.06 6.14 0.56
CA MET A 265 20.69 6.34 1.06
C MET A 265 19.70 5.40 0.36
N TYR A 266 19.84 5.20 -0.95
CA TYR A 266 19.01 4.25 -1.68
C TYR A 266 19.30 2.80 -1.32
N ALA A 267 20.58 2.47 -1.04
CA ALA A 267 20.93 1.14 -0.56
C ALA A 267 20.28 0.83 0.79
N ASP A 268 20.26 1.80 1.71
CA ASP A 268 19.58 1.67 3.00
C ASP A 268 18.06 1.59 2.83
N LEU A 269 17.48 2.47 2.00
CA LEU A 269 16.02 2.55 1.77
C LEU A 269 15.45 1.29 1.11
N LEU A 270 16.23 0.62 0.25
CA LEU A 270 15.86 -0.64 -0.40
C LEU A 270 16.35 -1.87 0.37
N ASN A 271 16.87 -1.67 1.58
CA ASN A 271 17.37 -2.72 2.47
C ASN A 271 18.35 -3.69 1.78
N LEU A 272 19.31 -3.14 1.04
CA LEU A 272 20.33 -3.92 0.34
C LEU A 272 21.36 -4.49 1.34
N PRO A 273 21.89 -5.72 1.14
CA PRO A 273 22.82 -6.32 2.09
C PRO A 273 24.13 -5.55 2.15
N VAL A 274 24.43 -4.96 3.31
CA VAL A 274 25.64 -4.15 3.52
C VAL A 274 26.92 -4.87 3.09
N LYS A 275 27.05 -6.17 3.38
CA LYS A 275 28.26 -6.95 3.05
C LYS A 275 28.40 -7.32 1.56
N ARG A 276 27.31 -7.30 0.79
CA ARG A 276 27.29 -7.70 -0.64
C ARG A 276 27.05 -6.50 -1.57
N THR A 277 26.82 -5.32 -1.02
CA THR A 277 26.47 -4.12 -1.80
C THR A 277 27.71 -3.25 -2.02
N THR A 278 28.04 -3.00 -3.27
CA THR A 278 29.08 -2.03 -3.65
C THR A 278 28.41 -0.79 -4.23
N VAL A 279 28.70 0.37 -3.64
CA VAL A 279 28.18 1.66 -4.09
C VAL A 279 29.26 2.41 -4.87
N ARG A 280 28.91 2.90 -6.06
CA ARG A 280 29.81 3.67 -6.94
C ARG A 280 29.06 4.90 -7.45
N SER A 281 29.75 6.03 -7.52
CA SER A 281 29.33 7.21 -8.26
C SER A 281 30.43 7.58 -9.24
N TYR A 282 30.05 7.90 -10.46
CA TYR A 282 30.98 8.23 -11.53
C TYR A 282 30.82 9.71 -11.90
N PRO A 283 31.93 10.43 -12.15
CA PRO A 283 31.85 11.82 -12.57
C PRO A 283 31.17 11.94 -13.94
N SER A 284 30.48 13.06 -14.16
CA SER A 284 29.94 13.38 -15.48
C SER A 284 31.05 13.35 -16.54
N PRO A 285 30.88 12.62 -17.66
CA PRO A 285 31.86 12.63 -18.75
C PRO A 285 31.81 13.94 -19.56
N PHE A 286 30.79 14.79 -19.34
CA PHE A 286 30.62 16.05 -20.05
C PHE A 286 31.39 17.20 -19.41
N ALA A 287 32.02 18.03 -20.25
CA ALA A 287 32.72 19.24 -19.82
C ALA A 287 31.73 20.24 -19.18
N SER A 288 32.04 20.70 -17.96
CA SER A 288 31.21 21.62 -17.18
C SER A 288 30.88 22.94 -17.91
N GLN A 289 31.80 23.42 -18.76
CA GLN A 289 31.62 24.63 -19.56
C GLN A 289 30.43 24.55 -20.54
N ARG A 290 29.99 23.33 -20.92
CA ARG A 290 28.84 23.13 -21.81
C ARG A 290 27.49 23.15 -21.06
N ARG A 291 27.51 23.24 -19.72
CA ARG A 291 26.30 23.25 -18.87
C ARG A 291 26.47 24.25 -17.72
N PRO A 292 26.39 25.57 -17.98
CA PRO A 292 26.42 26.56 -16.92
C PRO A 292 25.25 26.35 -15.95
N VAL A 293 25.54 26.33 -14.65
CA VAL A 293 24.55 26.26 -13.58
C VAL A 293 24.63 27.57 -12.79
N VAL A 294 23.51 28.29 -12.70
CA VAL A 294 23.41 29.58 -12.01
C VAL A 294 22.27 29.50 -11.00
N VAL A 295 22.47 30.06 -9.81
CA VAL A 295 21.49 30.05 -8.72
C VAL A 295 21.17 31.50 -8.34
N ALA A 296 19.91 31.90 -8.45
CA ALA A 296 19.43 33.19 -7.95
C ALA A 296 19.19 33.09 -6.43
N THR A 297 19.85 33.94 -5.64
CA THR A 297 19.81 33.89 -4.17
C THR A 297 18.86 34.90 -3.54
N ASP A 298 18.22 35.74 -4.34
CA ASP A 298 17.33 36.81 -3.90
C ASP A 298 15.84 36.44 -3.99
N VAL A 299 15.50 35.25 -4.49
CA VAL A 299 14.12 34.73 -4.60
C VAL A 299 13.91 33.46 -3.77
N THR A 300 12.67 33.18 -3.38
CA THR A 300 12.31 32.00 -2.58
C THR A 300 10.94 31.43 -2.98
N THR A 301 10.79 30.11 -2.95
CA THR A 301 9.51 29.41 -3.14
C THR A 301 8.88 28.95 -1.81
N THR A 302 9.56 29.18 -0.68
CA THR A 302 9.11 28.85 0.68
C THR A 302 7.76 29.51 0.96
N TYR A 303 6.73 28.70 1.25
CA TYR A 303 5.32 29.14 1.39
C TYR A 303 5.17 30.38 2.29
N ARG A 304 5.78 30.38 3.48
CA ARG A 304 5.70 31.47 4.47
C ARG A 304 6.34 32.79 4.02
N GLN A 305 7.16 32.77 2.98
CA GLN A 305 7.91 33.95 2.49
C GLN A 305 7.43 34.43 1.12
N ARG A 306 6.41 33.78 0.53
CA ARG A 306 5.85 34.20 -0.76
C ARG A 306 5.19 35.57 -0.64
N SER A 307 5.49 36.47 -1.57
CA SER A 307 4.91 37.81 -1.64
C SER A 307 4.83 38.28 -3.09
N PRO A 308 3.97 39.26 -3.44
CA PRO A 308 3.91 39.82 -4.79
C PRO A 308 5.27 40.33 -5.28
N ALA A 309 6.05 40.96 -4.40
CA ALA A 309 7.40 41.44 -4.71
C ALA A 309 8.40 40.29 -5.00
N ASN A 310 8.31 39.19 -4.25
CA ASN A 310 9.11 38.00 -4.52
C ASN A 310 8.73 37.37 -5.88
N THR A 311 7.44 37.30 -6.19
CA THR A 311 6.95 36.81 -7.48
C THR A 311 7.41 37.69 -8.65
N ALA A 312 7.37 39.01 -8.50
CA ALA A 312 7.85 39.94 -9.52
C ALA A 312 9.35 39.71 -9.82
N ARG A 313 10.18 39.51 -8.79
CA ARG A 313 11.61 39.19 -8.97
C ARG A 313 11.83 37.83 -9.66
N MET A 314 11.05 36.79 -9.30
CA MET A 314 11.11 35.51 -10.02
C MET A 314 10.76 35.67 -11.51
N GLN A 315 9.75 36.48 -11.83
CA GLN A 315 9.37 36.77 -13.22
C GLN A 315 10.47 37.51 -13.97
N GLU A 316 11.16 38.45 -13.32
CA GLU A 316 12.29 39.18 -13.90
C GLU A 316 13.45 38.23 -14.25
N HIS A 317 13.85 37.37 -13.32
CA HIS A 317 14.88 36.35 -13.56
C HIS A 317 14.52 35.40 -14.71
N LEU A 318 13.28 34.89 -14.73
CA LEU A 318 12.80 34.02 -15.81
C LEU A 318 12.81 34.74 -17.16
N ARG A 319 12.35 36.00 -17.21
CA ARG A 319 12.35 36.80 -18.44
C ARG A 319 13.77 37.02 -18.96
N ALA A 320 14.71 37.36 -18.09
CA ALA A 320 16.11 37.55 -18.46
C ALA A 320 16.73 36.25 -19.03
N LEU A 321 16.48 35.11 -18.38
CA LEU A 321 16.97 33.80 -18.85
C LEU A 321 16.37 33.41 -20.20
N ILE A 322 15.05 33.57 -20.38
CA ILE A 322 14.37 33.23 -21.64
C ILE A 322 14.85 34.11 -22.79
N GLN A 323 15.04 35.41 -22.55
CA GLN A 323 15.53 36.34 -23.57
C GLN A 323 16.99 36.07 -23.97
N ALA A 324 17.82 35.62 -23.03
CA ALA A 324 19.22 35.30 -23.28
C ALA A 324 19.44 33.89 -23.86
N ALA A 325 18.50 32.97 -23.66
CA ALA A 325 18.62 31.59 -24.13
C ALA A 325 18.40 31.50 -25.65
N PRO A 326 19.37 30.98 -26.43
CA PRO A 326 19.25 30.88 -27.89
C PRO A 326 18.34 29.74 -28.38
N GLY A 327 17.66 29.03 -27.48
CA GLY A 327 16.92 27.81 -27.78
C GLY A 327 15.69 27.63 -26.89
N HIS A 328 15.19 26.39 -26.83
CA HIS A 328 14.00 26.07 -26.04
C HIS A 328 14.26 26.22 -24.53
N ALA A 329 13.33 26.87 -23.85
CA ALA A 329 13.33 26.99 -22.40
C ALA A 329 12.24 26.07 -21.80
N ALA A 330 12.61 25.33 -20.76
CA ALA A 330 11.68 24.59 -19.92
C ALA A 330 11.67 25.20 -18.52
N VAL A 331 10.48 25.46 -17.98
CA VAL A 331 10.30 26.03 -16.63
C VAL A 331 9.57 25.01 -15.77
N PHE A 332 10.22 24.59 -14.69
CA PHE A 332 9.65 23.67 -13.70
C PHE A 332 9.25 24.46 -12.46
N ALA A 333 7.97 24.41 -12.10
CA ALA A 333 7.42 25.06 -10.92
C ALA A 333 6.98 24.01 -9.88
N PRO A 334 7.11 24.31 -8.57
CA PRO A 334 6.72 23.37 -7.50
C PRO A 334 5.20 23.21 -7.34
N SER A 335 4.40 24.16 -7.84
CA SER A 335 2.93 24.20 -7.79
C SER A 335 2.39 25.27 -8.73
#